data_AF-A0A3B1A1F3-F1
#
_entry.id   AF-A0A3B1A1F3-F1
#
_cell.length_a   1.000
_cell.length_b   1.000
_cell.length_c   1.000
_cell.angle_alpha   90.00
_cell.angle_beta   90.00
_cell.angle_gamma   90.00
#
_symmetry.space_group_name_H-M   'P 1'
#
loop_
_entity.id
_entity.type
_entity.pdbx_description
1 polymer ?
#
loop_
_entity_poly.entity_id
_entity_poly.type
_entity_poly.pdbx_seq_one_letter_code
_entity_poly.pdbx_strand_id
1 'polypeptide(L)'
;MLASNKQDYQYFVNGEIDVFRQDFQNMLYGFSGVINDFPALENADRLTSRLNKAGDLINRMPTQFLYLMSEATGKKLVTINKKITDIRNDLATLPQLPMPRVLMQNPRAYETQLCQLVENRKTAVTIAVIQAKLKSAIWLINTIRGYLPDDLTMSATAVAGGGFTASIHPAQIPLKTPLIVLEAVDLVIGNNVSIAKAMCTGILPK
;
A
#
# COMPACT_ATOMS: atom_id res chain seq x y z
N MET A 1 18.37 28.44 13.92
CA MET A 1 17.70 27.32 13.22
C MET A 1 17.27 27.63 11.78
N LEU A 2 17.14 28.89 11.34
CA LEU A 2 16.71 29.23 9.97
C LEU A 2 17.79 29.16 8.86
N ALA A 3 19.08 29.15 9.21
CA ALA A 3 20.17 29.13 8.23
C ALA A 3 20.51 27.72 7.70
N SER A 4 20.38 26.66 8.52
CA SER A 4 20.67 25.28 8.05
C SER A 4 19.61 24.80 7.07
N ASN A 5 18.31 25.02 7.36
CA ASN A 5 17.22 24.67 6.43
C ASN A 5 17.36 25.31 5.04
N LYS A 6 18.01 26.48 4.92
CA LYS A 6 18.19 27.12 3.61
C LYS A 6 19.32 26.45 2.81
N GLN A 7 20.41 26.06 3.48
CA GLN A 7 21.52 25.36 2.83
C GLN A 7 21.14 23.92 2.46
N ASP A 8 20.42 23.24 3.35
CA ASP A 8 19.89 21.88 3.13
C ASP A 8 18.86 21.86 1.99
N TYR A 9 17.96 22.85 1.95
CA TYR A 9 17.02 23.03 0.83
C TYR A 9 17.75 23.27 -0.50
N GLN A 10 18.79 24.11 -0.52
CA GLN A 10 19.56 24.35 -1.74
C GLN A 10 20.34 23.10 -2.18
N TYR A 11 20.89 22.33 -1.25
CA TYR A 11 21.52 21.04 -1.55
C TYR A 11 20.52 20.07 -2.18
N PHE A 12 19.31 19.96 -1.60
CA PHE A 12 18.24 19.14 -2.14
C PHE A 12 17.85 19.56 -3.58
N VAL A 13 17.61 20.86 -3.79
CA VAL A 13 17.24 21.41 -5.11
C VAL A 13 18.32 21.16 -6.16
N ASN A 14 19.59 21.26 -5.77
CA ASN A 14 20.73 21.21 -6.69
C ASN A 14 21.21 19.80 -7.03
N GLY A 15 20.69 18.75 -6.39
CA GLY A 15 21.17 17.39 -6.69
C GLY A 15 20.33 16.22 -6.17
N GLU A 16 19.62 16.35 -5.05
CA GLU A 16 18.87 15.21 -4.48
C GLU A 16 17.42 15.12 -4.96
N ILE A 17 16.87 16.20 -5.54
CA ILE A 17 15.46 16.22 -5.96
C ILE A 17 15.15 15.13 -6.99
N ASP A 18 16.03 14.91 -7.97
CA ASP A 18 15.79 13.91 -9.01
C ASP A 18 15.95 12.48 -8.48
N VAL A 19 16.92 12.28 -7.59
CA VAL A 19 17.09 11.01 -6.86
C VAL A 19 15.84 10.71 -6.04
N PHE A 20 15.33 11.70 -5.30
CA PHE A 20 14.12 11.57 -4.51
C PHE A 20 12.90 11.21 -5.37
N ARG A 21 12.72 11.90 -6.52
CA ARG A 21 11.65 11.59 -7.48
C ARG A 21 11.77 10.15 -7.98
N GLN A 22 12.97 9.73 -8.35
CA GLN A 22 13.22 8.38 -8.86
C GLN A 22 12.95 7.32 -7.80
N ASP A 23 13.42 7.51 -6.57
CA ASP A 23 13.18 6.58 -5.47
C ASP A 23 11.69 6.46 -5.14
N PHE A 24 10.96 7.58 -5.17
CA PHE A 24 9.52 7.59 -4.99
C PHE A 24 8.79 6.86 -6.12
N GLN A 25 9.21 7.07 -7.38
CA GLN A 25 8.66 6.33 -8.51
C GLN A 25 8.93 4.83 -8.38
N ASN A 26 10.15 4.43 -8.02
CA ASN A 26 10.52 3.03 -7.78
C ASN A 26 9.62 2.39 -6.71
N MET A 27 9.29 3.14 -5.66
CA MET A 27 8.31 2.71 -4.66
C MET A 27 6.93 2.45 -5.27
N LEU A 28 6.40 3.41 -6.04
CA LEU A 28 5.10 3.28 -6.70
C LEU A 28 5.06 2.12 -7.71
N TYR A 29 6.16 1.89 -8.43
CA TYR A 29 6.30 0.72 -9.31
C TYR A 29 6.29 -0.59 -8.51
N GLY A 30 6.93 -0.62 -7.33
CA GLY A 30 6.84 -1.76 -6.41
C GLY A 30 5.39 -2.09 -6.03
N PHE A 31 4.57 -1.07 -5.71
CA PHE A 31 3.15 -1.25 -5.43
C PHE A 31 2.35 -1.73 -6.65
N SER A 32 2.69 -1.25 -7.84
CA SER A 32 2.08 -1.75 -9.08
C SER A 32 2.40 -3.24 -9.29
N GLY A 33 3.61 -3.66 -8.95
CA GLY A 33 4.00 -5.07 -8.89
C GLY A 33 3.16 -5.89 -7.92
N VAL A 34 2.88 -5.36 -6.71
CA VAL A 34 1.98 -6.02 -5.74
C VAL A 34 0.57 -6.21 -6.30
N ILE A 35 0.02 -5.20 -6.99
CA ILE A 35 -1.31 -5.30 -7.61
C ILE A 35 -1.33 -6.41 -8.67
N ASN A 36 -0.32 -6.45 -9.54
CA ASN A 36 -0.24 -7.41 -10.63
C ASN A 36 -0.04 -8.85 -10.13
N ASP A 37 0.76 -9.01 -9.08
CA ASP A 37 1.08 -10.33 -8.51
C ASP A 37 -0.03 -10.84 -7.57
N PHE A 38 -1.01 -10.01 -7.22
CA PHE A 38 -2.09 -10.38 -6.31
C PHE A 38 -3.48 -10.22 -6.98
N PRO A 39 -3.88 -11.18 -7.86
CA PRO A 39 -5.06 -11.07 -8.72
C PRO A 39 -6.40 -11.09 -7.96
N ALA A 40 -6.38 -11.38 -6.66
CA ALA A 40 -7.57 -11.33 -5.81
C ALA A 40 -8.02 -9.89 -5.49
N LEU A 41 -7.22 -8.87 -5.85
CA LEU A 41 -7.59 -7.46 -5.71
C LEU A 41 -8.65 -7.04 -6.71
N GLU A 42 -9.78 -6.59 -6.18
CA GLU A 42 -10.79 -5.91 -6.99
C GLU A 42 -10.31 -4.51 -7.41
N ASN A 43 -10.67 -4.10 -8.62
CA ASN A 43 -10.31 -2.79 -9.19
C ASN A 43 -8.81 -2.57 -9.41
N ALA A 44 -8.05 -3.63 -9.71
CA ALA A 44 -6.61 -3.57 -10.03
C ALA A 44 -6.26 -2.44 -11.01
N ASP A 45 -6.97 -2.32 -12.14
CA ASP A 45 -6.75 -1.27 -13.14
C ASP A 45 -6.90 0.15 -12.57
N ARG A 46 -7.91 0.34 -11.70
CA ARG A 46 -8.15 1.63 -11.05
C ARG A 46 -7.04 1.97 -10.05
N LEU A 47 -6.52 0.97 -9.33
CA LEU A 47 -5.41 1.15 -8.40
C LEU A 47 -4.11 1.47 -9.15
N THR A 48 -3.80 0.74 -10.23
CA THR A 48 -2.65 1.02 -11.09
C THR A 48 -2.74 2.41 -11.72
N SER A 49 -3.90 2.81 -12.23
CA SER A 49 -4.12 4.17 -12.75
C SER A 49 -3.87 5.25 -11.68
N ARG A 50 -4.26 4.99 -10.43
CA ARG A 50 -4.02 5.92 -9.31
C ARG A 50 -2.54 5.98 -8.90
N LEU A 51 -1.79 4.87 -9.00
CA LEU A 51 -0.35 4.86 -8.77
C LEU A 51 0.39 5.65 -9.84
N ASN A 52 0.01 5.49 -11.11
CA ASN A 52 0.58 6.28 -12.20
C ASN A 52 0.31 7.79 -11.99
N LYS A 53 -0.93 8.15 -11.62
CA LYS A 53 -1.27 9.55 -11.27
C LYS A 53 -0.47 10.08 -10.07
N ALA A 54 -0.18 9.24 -9.08
CA ALA A 54 0.69 9.62 -7.96
C ALA A 54 2.13 9.88 -8.42
N GLY A 55 2.65 9.08 -9.36
CA GLY A 55 3.96 9.29 -9.98
C GLY A 55 4.01 10.59 -10.79
N ASP A 56 2.99 10.86 -11.60
CA ASP A 56 2.85 12.12 -12.34
C ASP A 56 2.77 13.32 -11.40
N LEU A 57 2.05 13.17 -10.28
CA LEU A 57 1.93 14.22 -9.27
C LEU A 57 3.29 14.52 -8.64
N ILE A 58 4.07 13.50 -8.28
CA ILE A 58 5.44 13.69 -7.79
C ILE A 58 6.22 14.51 -8.81
N ASN A 59 6.25 14.11 -10.08
CA ASN A 59 6.98 14.78 -11.16
C ASN A 59 6.64 16.27 -11.33
N ARG A 60 5.39 16.65 -11.07
CA ARG A 60 4.91 18.03 -11.22
C ARG A 60 4.89 18.82 -9.91
N MET A 61 5.21 18.17 -8.79
CA MET A 61 5.14 18.78 -7.48
C MET A 61 6.21 19.87 -7.33
N PRO A 62 5.86 21.05 -6.78
CA PRO A 62 6.82 22.08 -6.42
C PRO A 62 7.91 21.56 -5.48
N THR A 63 9.14 22.04 -5.67
CA THR A 63 10.33 21.59 -4.92
C THR A 63 10.19 21.78 -3.41
N GLN A 64 9.46 22.79 -2.95
CA GLN A 64 9.22 23.03 -1.52
C GLN A 64 8.46 21.87 -0.87
N PHE A 65 7.45 21.34 -1.55
CA PHE A 65 6.71 20.19 -1.06
C PHE A 65 7.52 18.90 -1.14
N LEU A 66 8.30 18.73 -2.21
CA LEU A 66 9.19 17.58 -2.34
C LEU A 66 10.30 17.57 -1.30
N TYR A 67 10.81 18.73 -0.91
CA TYR A 67 11.77 18.84 0.18
C TYR A 67 11.17 18.39 1.51
N LEU A 68 9.96 18.86 1.85
CA LEU A 68 9.24 18.40 3.05
C LEU A 68 8.97 16.89 3.01
N MET A 69 8.63 16.37 1.83
CA MET A 69 8.51 14.93 1.64
C MET A 69 9.83 14.21 1.86
N SER A 70 10.93 14.70 1.29
CA SER A 70 12.27 14.11 1.46
C SER A 70 12.70 14.09 2.92
N GLU A 71 12.47 15.17 3.67
CA GLU A 71 12.77 15.23 5.10
C GLU A 71 11.93 14.21 5.91
N ALA A 72 10.64 14.06 5.57
CA ALA A 72 9.76 13.12 6.26
C ALA A 72 10.01 11.65 5.88
N THR A 73 10.38 11.40 4.62
CA THR A 73 10.39 10.07 4.00
C THR A 73 11.79 9.52 3.74
N GLY A 74 12.81 10.36 3.50
CA GLY A 74 14.09 10.06 2.83
C GLY A 74 14.61 8.64 3.02
N LYS A 75 15.37 8.39 4.10
CA LYS A 75 15.91 7.03 4.39
C LYS A 75 14.83 5.96 4.60
N LYS A 76 13.62 6.36 5.00
CA LYS A 76 12.50 5.43 5.19
C LYS A 76 11.95 4.93 3.86
N LEU A 77 12.14 5.65 2.77
CA LEU A 77 11.64 5.28 1.45
C LEU A 77 12.34 4.02 0.90
N VAL A 78 13.66 3.93 1.11
CA VAL A 78 14.43 2.70 0.86
C VAL A 78 13.91 1.53 1.70
N THR A 79 13.56 1.79 2.97
CA THR A 79 12.99 0.77 3.86
C THR A 79 11.60 0.31 3.40
N ILE A 80 10.75 1.23 2.91
CA ILE A 80 9.46 0.90 2.31
C ILE A 80 9.68 0.04 1.07
N ASN A 81 10.57 0.45 0.15
CA ASN A 81 10.89 -0.31 -1.06
C ASN A 81 11.29 -1.75 -0.74
N LYS A 82 12.19 -1.94 0.24
CA LYS A 82 12.56 -3.28 0.69
C LYS A 82 11.36 -4.05 1.24
N LYS A 83 10.55 -3.45 2.11
CA LYS A 83 9.34 -4.09 2.67
C LYS A 83 8.35 -4.49 1.57
N ILE A 84 8.17 -3.66 0.54
CA ILE A 84 7.27 -3.96 -0.58
C ILE A 84 7.80 -5.11 -1.43
N THR A 85 9.09 -5.15 -1.71
CA THR A 85 9.72 -6.31 -2.36
C THR A 85 9.55 -7.59 -1.53
N ASP A 86 9.76 -7.52 -0.22
CA ASP A 86 9.57 -8.66 0.67
C ASP A 86 8.10 -9.13 0.69
N ILE A 87 7.14 -8.20 0.75
CA ILE A 87 5.70 -8.51 0.67
C ILE A 87 5.39 -9.20 -0.66
N ARG A 88 5.89 -8.66 -1.77
CA ARG A 88 5.66 -9.20 -3.11
C ARG A 88 6.19 -10.64 -3.24
N ASN A 89 7.40 -10.88 -2.76
CA ASN A 89 7.99 -12.22 -2.75
C ASN A 89 7.18 -13.20 -1.89
N ASP A 90 6.72 -12.78 -0.72
CA ASP A 90 5.91 -13.65 0.14
C ASP A 90 4.51 -13.90 -0.45
N LEU A 91 3.88 -12.89 -1.06
CA LEU A 91 2.58 -13.03 -1.73
C LEU A 91 2.65 -14.06 -2.86
N ALA A 92 3.76 -14.12 -3.60
CA ALA A 92 3.98 -15.13 -4.63
C ALA A 92 4.05 -16.57 -4.08
N THR A 93 4.29 -16.75 -2.77
CA THR A 93 4.28 -18.06 -2.12
C THR A 93 2.90 -18.49 -1.62
N LEU A 94 1.92 -17.57 -1.58
CA LEU A 94 0.57 -17.90 -1.17
C LEU A 94 -0.13 -18.71 -2.27
N PRO A 95 -0.98 -19.68 -1.90
CA PRO A 95 -1.94 -20.21 -2.85
C PRO A 95 -2.79 -19.05 -3.37
N GLN A 96 -3.16 -19.12 -4.66
CA GLN A 96 -4.04 -18.11 -5.25
C GLN A 96 -5.29 -17.97 -4.38
N LEU A 97 -5.73 -16.74 -4.12
CA LEU A 97 -6.93 -16.52 -3.32
C LEU A 97 -8.10 -16.18 -4.24
N PRO A 98 -9.32 -16.68 -3.97
CA PRO A 98 -10.50 -16.24 -4.70
C PRO A 98 -10.78 -14.76 -4.42
N MET A 99 -11.29 -14.07 -5.43
CA MET A 99 -11.76 -12.69 -5.28
C MET A 99 -12.91 -12.65 -4.26
N PRO A 100 -12.99 -11.61 -3.40
CA PRO A 100 -14.04 -11.49 -2.39
C PRO A 100 -15.46 -11.62 -2.96
N ARG A 101 -15.76 -10.96 -4.09
CA ARG A 101 -17.07 -11.08 -4.74
C ARG A 101 -17.43 -12.51 -5.14
N VAL A 102 -16.47 -13.26 -5.68
CA VAL A 102 -16.70 -14.64 -6.13
C VAL A 102 -16.88 -15.56 -4.92
N LEU A 103 -16.07 -15.34 -3.88
CA LEU A 103 -16.15 -16.07 -2.63
C LEU A 103 -17.49 -15.87 -1.91
N MET A 104 -18.05 -14.65 -1.95
CA MET A 104 -19.38 -14.37 -1.40
C MET A 104 -20.51 -15.03 -2.19
N GLN A 105 -20.35 -15.21 -3.51
CA GLN A 105 -21.37 -15.83 -4.36
C GLN A 105 -21.40 -17.35 -4.23
N ASN A 106 -20.25 -18.00 -4.12
CA ASN A 106 -20.17 -19.46 -4.03
C ASN A 106 -19.00 -19.92 -3.14
N PRO A 107 -19.11 -19.82 -1.81
CA PRO A 107 -18.00 -20.14 -0.91
C PRO A 107 -17.62 -21.62 -0.94
N ARG A 108 -18.60 -22.52 -1.12
CA ARG A 108 -18.36 -23.98 -1.14
C ARG A 108 -17.50 -24.44 -2.31
N ALA A 109 -17.55 -23.75 -3.45
CA ALA A 109 -16.68 -24.07 -4.59
C ALA A 109 -15.18 -23.90 -4.28
N TYR A 110 -14.83 -23.14 -3.24
CA TYR A 110 -13.46 -22.85 -2.83
C TYR A 110 -13.07 -23.52 -1.51
N GLU A 111 -13.92 -24.40 -0.96
CA GLU A 111 -13.76 -25.01 0.37
C GLU A 111 -12.39 -25.66 0.56
N THR A 112 -11.97 -26.56 -0.34
CA THR A 112 -10.67 -27.26 -0.23
C THR A 112 -9.49 -26.29 -0.22
N GLN A 113 -9.55 -25.24 -1.05
CA GLN A 113 -8.50 -24.22 -1.13
C GLN A 113 -8.47 -23.35 0.12
N LEU A 114 -9.63 -22.98 0.66
CA LEU A 114 -9.76 -22.17 1.87
C LEU A 114 -9.30 -22.95 3.10
N CYS A 115 -9.66 -24.23 3.24
CA CYS A 115 -9.24 -25.05 4.37
C CYS A 115 -7.71 -25.23 4.43
N GLN A 116 -7.04 -25.30 3.27
CA GLN A 116 -5.58 -25.30 3.24
C GLN A 116 -4.95 -24.03 3.83
N LEU A 117 -5.65 -22.90 3.86
CA LEU A 117 -5.14 -21.66 4.47
C LEU A 117 -5.02 -21.75 5.99
N VAL A 118 -5.86 -22.57 6.62
CA VAL A 118 -6.00 -22.63 8.09
C VAL A 118 -5.53 -23.96 8.68
N GLU A 119 -5.69 -25.07 7.97
CA GLU A 119 -5.30 -26.40 8.43
C GLU A 119 -3.81 -26.69 8.19
N ASN A 120 -3.22 -26.16 7.11
CA ASN A 120 -1.80 -26.31 6.84
C ASN A 120 -1.01 -25.31 7.68
N ARG A 121 -0.31 -25.82 8.71
CA ARG A 121 0.52 -25.01 9.62
C ARG A 121 1.54 -24.14 8.88
N LYS A 122 2.17 -24.64 7.81
CA LYS A 122 3.16 -23.87 7.04
C LYS A 122 2.49 -22.68 6.36
N THR A 123 1.36 -22.91 5.69
CA THR A 123 0.58 -21.86 5.02
C THR A 123 0.06 -20.83 6.03
N ALA A 124 -0.50 -21.28 7.15
CA ALA A 124 -1.01 -20.41 8.20
C ALA A 124 0.09 -19.50 8.79
N VAL A 125 1.30 -20.04 9.01
CA VAL A 125 2.45 -19.25 9.46
C VAL A 125 2.87 -18.23 8.40
N THR A 126 2.96 -18.63 7.12
CA THR A 126 3.28 -17.70 6.02
C THR A 126 2.26 -16.55 5.94
N ILE A 127 0.96 -16.86 6.02
CA ILE A 127 -0.11 -15.85 6.03
C ILE A 127 0.08 -14.88 7.20
N ALA A 128 0.33 -15.39 8.42
CA ALA A 128 0.54 -14.53 9.59
C ALA A 128 1.75 -13.60 9.43
N VAL A 129 2.84 -14.10 8.85
CA VAL A 129 4.04 -13.31 8.54
C VAL A 129 3.73 -12.22 7.52
N ILE A 130 2.99 -12.54 6.46
CA ILE A 130 2.57 -11.57 5.43
C ILE A 130 1.71 -10.48 6.06
N GLN A 131 0.69 -10.83 6.85
CA GLN A 131 -0.16 -9.87 7.53
C GLN A 131 0.62 -8.97 8.50
N ALA A 132 1.61 -9.52 9.21
CA ALA A 132 2.49 -8.72 10.07
C ALA A 132 3.33 -7.72 9.24
N LYS A 133 3.87 -8.15 8.09
CA LYS A 133 4.61 -7.27 7.17
C LYS A 133 3.72 -6.18 6.58
N LEU A 134 2.50 -6.52 6.14
CA LEU A 134 1.50 -5.57 5.63
C LEU A 134 1.17 -4.51 6.69
N LYS A 135 0.83 -4.93 7.91
CA LYS A 135 0.52 -4.01 9.03
C LYS A 135 1.71 -3.12 9.39
N SER A 136 2.92 -3.67 9.39
CA SER A 136 4.15 -2.89 9.60
C SER A 136 4.37 -1.85 8.51
N ALA A 137 4.13 -2.19 7.24
CA ALA A 137 4.25 -1.27 6.12
C ALA A 137 3.15 -0.18 6.14
N ILE A 138 1.91 -0.55 6.43
CA ILE A 138 0.77 0.37 6.65
C ILE A 138 1.11 1.38 7.75
N TRP A 139 1.58 0.89 8.90
CA TRP A 139 1.98 1.73 10.02
C TRP A 139 3.10 2.70 9.64
N LEU A 140 4.12 2.23 8.91
CA LEU A 140 5.24 3.06 8.47
C LEU A 140 4.76 4.19 7.54
N ILE A 141 3.92 3.89 6.56
CA ILE A 141 3.37 4.89 5.63
C ILE A 141 2.50 5.89 6.39
N ASN A 142 1.63 5.45 7.30
CA ASN A 142 0.81 6.34 8.12
C ASN A 142 1.65 7.23 9.03
N THR A 143 2.72 6.70 9.61
CA THR A 143 3.67 7.46 10.42
C THR A 143 4.33 8.55 9.61
N ILE A 144 4.78 8.24 8.39
CA ILE A 144 5.34 9.22 7.47
C ILE A 144 4.32 10.29 7.09
N ARG A 145 3.08 9.89 6.79
CA ARG A 145 2.00 10.83 6.49
C ARG A 145 1.73 11.79 7.65
N GLY A 146 1.79 11.30 8.90
CA GLY A 146 1.64 12.13 10.10
C GLY A 146 2.79 13.11 10.36
N TYR A 147 3.95 12.96 9.68
CA TYR A 147 5.03 13.95 9.72
C TYR A 147 4.91 15.01 8.62
N LEU A 148 4.01 14.83 7.65
CA LEU A 148 3.75 15.82 6.62
C LEU A 148 2.71 16.83 7.12
N PRO A 149 2.81 18.11 6.70
CA PRO A 149 1.81 19.11 7.08
C PRO A 149 0.42 18.68 6.61
N ASP A 150 -0.61 19.06 7.37
CA ASP A 150 -2.03 18.81 7.07
C ASP A 150 -2.71 20.08 6.50
N ASP A 151 -2.02 21.21 6.53
CA ASP A 151 -2.57 22.55 6.65
C ASP A 151 -2.42 23.43 5.38
N LEU A 152 -1.68 22.99 4.36
CA LEU A 152 -1.73 23.58 3.02
C LEU A 152 -2.65 22.75 2.14
N THR A 153 -3.94 23.06 2.23
CA THR A 153 -5.01 22.29 1.61
C THR A 153 -5.15 22.66 0.14
N MET A 154 -4.92 21.69 -0.77
CA MET A 154 -5.55 21.76 -2.09
C MET A 154 -6.91 21.08 -1.97
N SER A 155 -7.98 21.81 -2.29
CA SER A 155 -9.29 21.22 -2.48
C SER A 155 -9.26 20.36 -3.75
N ALA A 156 -8.90 19.09 -3.61
CA ALA A 156 -9.06 18.13 -4.69
C ALA A 156 -10.54 17.73 -4.75
N THR A 157 -11.33 18.36 -5.61
CA THR A 157 -12.62 17.83 -6.03
C THR A 157 -12.37 16.52 -6.79
N ALA A 158 -12.49 15.39 -6.09
CA ALA A 158 -12.52 14.08 -6.73
C ALA A 158 -13.84 13.94 -7.48
N VAL A 159 -13.89 14.35 -8.75
CA VAL A 159 -15.06 14.14 -9.61
C VAL A 159 -15.05 12.68 -10.08
N ALA A 160 -15.56 11.80 -9.21
CA ALA A 160 -15.95 10.44 -9.57
C ALA A 160 -17.00 9.93 -8.56
N GLY A 161 -18.26 10.36 -8.74
CA GLY A 161 -19.45 9.66 -8.22
C GLY A 161 -19.88 9.92 -6.76
N GLY A 162 -19.16 10.72 -5.99
CA GLY A 162 -19.57 11.12 -4.64
C GLY A 162 -18.62 12.18 -4.13
N GLY A 163 -19.06 13.44 -4.11
CA GLY A 163 -18.24 14.59 -3.74
C GLY A 163 -17.75 14.50 -2.31
N PHE A 164 -16.53 13.99 -2.13
CA PHE A 164 -15.79 14.10 -0.89
C PHE A 164 -14.67 15.11 -1.12
N THR A 165 -14.83 16.32 -0.59
CA THR A 165 -13.79 17.33 -0.55
C THR A 165 -12.94 17.03 0.68
N ALA A 166 -11.87 16.25 0.51
CA ALA A 166 -10.88 16.08 1.54
C ALA A 166 -9.78 17.11 1.31
N SER A 167 -9.67 18.08 2.22
CA SER A 167 -8.54 18.98 2.33
C SER A 167 -7.30 18.18 2.71
N ILE A 168 -6.47 17.85 1.73
CA ILE A 168 -5.25 17.05 1.94
C ILE A 168 -4.07 17.83 1.37
N HIS A 169 -3.00 17.90 2.14
CA HIS A 169 -1.76 18.52 1.71
C HIS A 169 -1.18 17.78 0.48
N PRO A 170 -0.75 18.47 -0.59
CA PRO A 170 -0.26 17.84 -1.82
C PRO A 170 0.80 16.76 -1.59
N ALA A 171 1.69 16.97 -0.61
CA ALA A 171 2.72 16.01 -0.21
C ALA A 171 2.18 14.65 0.28
N GLN A 172 0.96 14.61 0.82
CA GLN A 172 0.37 13.36 1.34
C GLN A 172 -0.35 12.55 0.27
N ILE A 173 -0.80 13.19 -0.82
CA ILE A 173 -1.60 12.56 -1.87
C ILE A 173 -0.86 11.35 -2.48
N PRO A 174 0.44 11.44 -2.84
CA PRO A 174 1.17 10.31 -3.43
C PRO A 174 1.27 9.08 -2.51
N LEU A 175 1.16 9.25 -1.18
CA LEU A 175 1.23 8.16 -0.20
C LEU A 175 -0.12 7.45 0.03
N LYS A 176 -1.23 8.07 -0.40
CA LYS A 176 -2.58 7.53 -0.17
C LYS A 176 -2.84 6.26 -0.97
N THR A 177 -2.44 6.23 -2.24
CA THR A 177 -2.68 5.06 -3.10
C THR A 177 -1.88 3.83 -2.64
N PRO A 178 -0.56 3.92 -2.36
CA PRO A 178 0.20 2.86 -1.71
C PRO A 178 -0.46 2.26 -0.48
N LEU A 179 -0.95 3.12 0.41
CA LEU A 179 -1.65 2.71 1.63
C LEU A 179 -2.91 1.89 1.31
N ILE A 180 -3.76 2.38 0.40
CA ILE A 180 -4.98 1.68 -0.04
C ILE A 180 -4.64 0.30 -0.62
N VAL A 181 -3.55 0.17 -1.37
CA VAL A 181 -3.12 -1.13 -1.92
C VAL A 181 -2.82 -2.12 -0.79
N LEU A 182 -2.02 -1.71 0.20
CA LEU A 182 -1.68 -2.59 1.33
C LEU A 182 -2.90 -2.98 2.16
N GLU A 183 -3.78 -2.02 2.44
CA GLU A 183 -5.02 -2.25 3.19
C GLU A 183 -5.95 -3.21 2.44
N ALA A 184 -6.05 -3.06 1.11
CA ALA A 184 -6.85 -3.95 0.28
C ALA A 184 -6.29 -5.38 0.27
N VAL A 185 -4.96 -5.55 0.19
CA VAL A 185 -4.33 -6.88 0.29
C VAL A 185 -4.58 -7.52 1.66
N ASP A 186 -4.37 -6.78 2.76
CA ASP A 186 -4.60 -7.29 4.11
C ASP A 186 -6.07 -7.68 4.32
N LEU A 187 -7.00 -6.88 3.80
CA LEU A 187 -8.44 -7.16 3.84
C LEU A 187 -8.81 -8.42 3.07
N VAL A 188 -8.29 -8.60 1.85
CA VAL A 188 -8.57 -9.80 1.03
C VAL A 188 -8.05 -11.06 1.73
N ILE A 189 -6.81 -11.03 2.25
CA ILE A 189 -6.23 -12.14 3.01
C ILE A 189 -7.07 -12.41 4.27
N GLY A 190 -7.39 -11.36 5.03
CA GLY A 190 -8.17 -11.45 6.27
C GLY A 190 -9.55 -12.06 6.06
N ASN A 191 -10.27 -11.64 5.01
CA ASN A 191 -11.58 -12.17 4.67
C ASN A 191 -11.50 -13.65 4.28
N ASN A 192 -10.55 -14.02 3.42
CA ASN A 192 -10.35 -15.42 3.02
C ASN A 192 -10.04 -16.32 4.23
N VAL A 193 -9.14 -15.88 5.11
CA VAL A 193 -8.79 -16.62 6.34
C VAL A 193 -9.97 -16.71 7.30
N SER A 194 -10.74 -15.63 7.47
CA SER A 194 -11.90 -15.63 8.37
C SER A 194 -13.00 -16.58 7.87
N ILE A 195 -13.26 -16.56 6.56
CA ILE A 195 -14.22 -17.48 5.93
C ILE A 195 -13.71 -18.92 6.02
N ALA A 196 -12.43 -19.16 5.74
CA ALA A 196 -11.79 -20.46 5.89
C ALA A 196 -11.95 -21.02 7.31
N LYS A 197 -11.71 -20.20 8.35
CA LYS A 197 -11.95 -20.63 9.74
C LYS A 197 -13.40 -21.03 9.95
N ALA A 198 -14.35 -20.17 9.57
CA ALA A 198 -15.77 -20.47 9.74
C ALA A 198 -16.22 -21.75 9.01
N MET A 199 -15.67 -22.01 7.82
CA MET A 199 -15.98 -23.20 7.03
C MET A 199 -15.32 -24.47 7.57
N CYS A 200 -14.03 -24.42 7.90
CA CYS A 200 -13.20 -25.60 8.14
C CYS A 200 -13.08 -25.97 9.62
N THR A 201 -13.30 -25.01 10.55
CA THR A 201 -13.41 -25.32 11.99
C THR A 201 -14.86 -25.50 12.45
N GLY A 202 -15.84 -25.42 11.53
CA GLY A 202 -17.27 -25.62 11.77
C GLY A 202 -17.70 -27.07 12.00
N ILE A 203 -16.75 -28.02 12.03
CA ILE A 203 -17.01 -29.42 12.41
C ILE A 203 -15.99 -29.79 13.48
N LEU A 204 -16.45 -29.99 14.73
CA LEU A 204 -16.25 -31.20 15.57
C LEU A 204 -16.55 -30.88 17.05
N PRO A 205 -17.19 -31.80 17.80
CA PRO A 205 -16.66 -33.15 18.00
C PRO A 205 -17.52 -34.28 17.42
N LYS A 206 -16.83 -35.35 17.04
CA LYS A 206 -17.35 -36.72 17.04
C LYS A 206 -17.43 -37.20 18.48
#